data_AF-A0A7T7L5J5-F1
#
_entry.id   AF-A0A7T7L5J5-F1
#
_cell.length_a   1.000
_cell.length_b   1.000
_cell.length_c   1.000
_cell.angle_alpha   90.00
_cell.angle_beta   90.00
_cell.angle_gamma   90.00
#
_symmetry.space_group_name_H-M   'P 1'
#
loop_
_entity.id
_entity.type
_entity.pdbx_description
1 polymer ?
#
loop_
_entity_poly.entity_id
_entity_poly.type
_entity_poly.pdbx_seq_one_letter_code
_entity_poly.pdbx_strand_id
1 'polypeptide(L)'
;MLRGGVEALLSTLGPSLRWRPPHLEAEYPLDRELRLDGRGLLLVPSVFCWQAPITLTDPRLPPVLVYPVARTHHWWLPQQAGAGPRTLGRLIGQGRAAVLQALEDGGTTSEVARRAGVTSATVSEHVRILREAGLTASVRDRNTVLHVPTPLGLSLLSANRPGG
;
A
#
# COMPACT_ATOMS: atom_id res chain seq x y z
N MET A 1 9.46 -3.71 -16.08
CA MET A 1 9.21 -4.97 -16.83
C MET A 1 9.17 -6.12 -15.84
N LEU A 2 8.01 -6.77 -15.68
CA LEU A 2 7.84 -7.91 -14.77
C LEU A 2 8.65 -9.11 -15.29
N ARG A 3 9.73 -9.48 -14.58
CA ARG A 3 10.42 -10.77 -14.79
C ARG A 3 9.62 -11.85 -14.04
N GLY A 4 9.07 -12.84 -14.75
CA GLY A 4 8.39 -13.98 -14.09
C GLY A 4 7.13 -14.54 -14.76
N GLY A 5 6.74 -14.07 -15.96
CA GLY A 5 5.60 -14.61 -16.70
C GLY A 5 4.23 -14.28 -16.08
N VAL A 6 3.18 -14.95 -16.57
CA VAL A 6 1.78 -14.67 -16.18
C VAL A 6 1.54 -14.95 -14.69
N GLU A 7 2.16 -15.97 -14.12
CA GLU A 7 1.98 -16.33 -12.71
C GLU A 7 2.53 -15.27 -11.76
N ALA A 8 3.69 -14.68 -12.09
CA ALA A 8 4.24 -13.58 -11.31
C ALA A 8 3.33 -12.35 -11.38
N LEU A 9 2.76 -12.05 -12.55
CA LEU A 9 1.79 -10.96 -12.69
C LEU A 9 0.52 -11.22 -11.85
N LEU A 10 -0.05 -12.42 -11.95
CA LEU A 10 -1.27 -12.76 -11.22
C LEU A 10 -1.07 -12.75 -9.70
N SER A 11 0.14 -13.10 -9.23
CA SER A 11 0.50 -13.03 -7.82
C SER A 11 0.61 -11.60 -7.27
N THR A 12 0.66 -10.56 -8.13
CA THR A 12 0.76 -9.14 -7.73
C THR A 12 -0.58 -8.41 -7.64
N LEU A 13 -1.71 -9.06 -7.96
CA LEU A 13 -3.02 -8.40 -8.09
C LEU A 13 -3.68 -7.97 -6.76
N GLY A 14 -3.02 -8.21 -5.62
CA GLY A 14 -3.45 -7.70 -4.32
C GLY A 14 -4.43 -8.62 -3.57
N PRO A 15 -4.91 -8.21 -2.39
CA PRO A 15 -5.61 -9.11 -1.46
C PRO A 15 -6.97 -9.60 -1.96
N SER A 16 -7.61 -8.88 -2.90
CA SER A 16 -8.91 -9.22 -3.46
C SER A 16 -8.87 -10.34 -4.51
N LEU A 17 -7.69 -10.62 -5.08
CA LEU A 17 -7.48 -11.64 -6.11
C LEU A 17 -6.34 -12.56 -5.69
N ARG A 18 -6.66 -13.83 -5.43
CA ARG A 18 -5.69 -14.82 -4.98
C ARG A 18 -5.35 -15.75 -6.13
N TRP A 19 -4.09 -15.72 -6.55
CA TRP A 19 -3.59 -16.70 -7.51
C TRP A 19 -3.28 -18.02 -6.81
N ARG A 20 -4.01 -19.08 -7.15
CA ARG A 20 -3.77 -20.47 -6.76
C ARG A 20 -3.67 -21.32 -8.02
N PRO A 21 -2.48 -21.46 -8.63
CA PRO A 21 -2.34 -22.13 -9.91
C PRO A 21 -3.11 -23.46 -9.97
N PRO A 22 -3.93 -23.72 -11.01
CA PRO A 22 -4.16 -22.90 -12.21
C PRO A 22 -5.33 -21.88 -12.10
N HIS A 23 -5.83 -21.62 -10.90
CA HIS A 23 -7.04 -20.84 -10.63
C HIS A 23 -6.74 -19.43 -10.11
N LEU A 24 -7.53 -18.45 -10.56
CA LEU A 24 -7.58 -17.11 -9.96
C LEU A 24 -8.87 -17.01 -9.13
N GLU A 25 -8.72 -16.95 -7.82
CA GLU A 25 -9.83 -16.86 -6.87
C GLU A 25 -10.11 -15.40 -6.53
N ALA A 26 -11.39 -15.07 -6.33
CA ALA A 26 -11.79 -13.76 -5.87
C ALA A 26 -12.99 -13.86 -4.93
N GLU A 27 -13.06 -12.96 -3.95
CA GLU A 27 -14.24 -12.86 -3.09
C GLU A 27 -15.39 -12.25 -3.91
N TYR A 28 -16.38 -13.08 -4.25
CA TYR A 28 -17.52 -12.72 -5.09
C TYR A 28 -18.82 -12.99 -4.30
N PRO A 29 -19.88 -12.17 -4.44
CA PRO A 29 -21.12 -12.36 -3.67
C PRO A 29 -21.87 -13.67 -3.98
N LEU A 30 -21.49 -14.38 -5.05
CA LEU A 30 -22.01 -15.69 -5.43
C LEU A 30 -20.86 -16.65 -5.68
N ASP A 31 -21.02 -17.90 -5.26
CA ASP A 31 -20.10 -18.96 -5.65
C ASP A 31 -20.27 -19.26 -7.14
N ARG A 32 -19.22 -19.03 -7.93
CA ARG A 32 -19.20 -19.29 -9.37
C ARG A 32 -17.82 -19.70 -9.83
N GLU A 33 -17.77 -20.78 -10.62
CA GLU A 33 -16.62 -21.15 -11.41
C GLU A 33 -16.78 -20.65 -12.85
N LEU A 34 -15.75 -19.99 -13.37
CA LEU A 34 -15.68 -19.54 -14.76
C LEU A 34 -14.50 -20.23 -15.44
N ARG A 35 -14.81 -21.09 -16.41
CA ARG A 35 -13.80 -21.75 -17.23
C ARG A 35 -13.46 -20.88 -18.43
N LEU A 36 -12.17 -20.60 -18.61
CA LEU A 36 -11.70 -19.76 -19.71
C LEU A 36 -11.70 -20.51 -21.04
N ASP A 37 -11.48 -21.84 -21.03
CA ASP A 37 -11.48 -22.71 -22.22
C ASP A 37 -10.69 -22.13 -23.40
N GLY A 38 -9.53 -21.52 -23.12
CA GLY A 38 -8.66 -20.90 -24.12
C GLY A 38 -9.07 -19.48 -24.58
N ARG A 39 -10.20 -18.94 -24.11
CA ARG A 39 -10.71 -17.60 -24.49
C ARG A 39 -9.91 -16.42 -23.91
N GLY A 40 -8.99 -16.68 -22.98
CA GLY A 40 -8.26 -15.63 -22.25
C GLY A 40 -9.11 -14.94 -21.18
N LEU A 41 -8.51 -14.01 -20.45
CA LEU A 41 -9.17 -13.22 -19.40
C LEU A 41 -8.71 -11.76 -19.52
N LEU A 42 -9.65 -10.83 -19.66
CA LEU A 42 -9.35 -9.40 -19.62
C LEU A 42 -9.45 -8.90 -18.18
N LEU A 43 -8.33 -8.43 -17.63
CA LEU A 43 -8.26 -7.81 -16.32
C LEU A 43 -8.48 -6.30 -16.45
N VAL A 44 -9.54 -5.77 -15.84
CA VAL A 44 -9.87 -4.34 -15.86
C VAL A 44 -9.75 -3.79 -14.43
N PRO A 45 -8.65 -3.12 -14.09
CA PRO A 45 -8.56 -2.40 -12.83
C PRO A 45 -9.60 -1.26 -12.83
N SER A 46 -10.43 -1.19 -11.79
CA SER A 46 -11.46 -0.15 -11.68
C SER A 46 -11.45 0.51 -10.31
N VAL A 47 -11.45 1.84 -10.33
CA VAL A 47 -11.58 2.71 -9.16
C VAL A 47 -13.02 2.73 -8.60
N PHE A 48 -14.01 2.48 -9.47
CA PHE A 48 -15.43 2.49 -9.13
C PHE A 48 -15.94 1.12 -8.65
N CYS A 49 -15.13 0.07 -8.74
CA CYS A 49 -15.44 -1.24 -8.17
C CYS A 49 -15.33 -1.15 -6.63
N TRP A 50 -16.46 -1.15 -5.93
CA TRP A 50 -16.52 -1.15 -4.47
C TRP A 50 -16.83 -2.58 -3.99
N GLN A 51 -15.97 -3.10 -3.11
CA GLN A 51 -16.12 -4.34 -2.32
C GLN A 51 -15.93 -5.71 -3.01
N ALA A 52 -16.39 -5.94 -4.23
CA ALA A 52 -16.16 -7.22 -4.92
C ALA A 52 -15.86 -7.03 -6.41
N PRO A 53 -15.02 -7.89 -7.03
CA PRO A 53 -14.85 -7.88 -8.48
C PRO A 53 -16.18 -8.16 -9.17
N ILE A 54 -16.35 -7.68 -10.41
CA ILE A 54 -17.53 -7.94 -11.22
C ILE A 54 -17.07 -8.69 -12.47
N THR A 55 -17.69 -9.83 -12.75
CA THR A 55 -17.46 -10.57 -14.00
C THR A 55 -18.59 -10.30 -14.97
N LEU A 56 -18.28 -9.70 -16.12
CA LEU A 56 -19.22 -9.59 -17.24
C LEU A 56 -19.18 -10.91 -17.99
N THR A 57 -20.20 -11.74 -17.77
CA THR A 57 -20.30 -13.09 -18.34
C THR A 57 -21.26 -13.09 -19.52
N ASP A 58 -20.80 -12.61 -20.69
CA ASP A 58 -21.39 -13.01 -21.98
C ASP A 58 -20.60 -14.21 -22.49
N PRO A 59 -21.22 -15.40 -22.69
CA PRO A 59 -20.54 -16.59 -23.19
C PRO A 59 -19.83 -16.40 -24.53
N ARG A 60 -20.24 -15.42 -25.33
CA ARG A 60 -19.73 -15.11 -26.68
C ARG A 60 -18.57 -14.11 -26.66
N LEU A 61 -18.26 -13.51 -25.52
CA LEU A 61 -17.19 -12.53 -25.37
C LEU A 61 -16.05 -13.08 -24.50
N PRO A 62 -14.81 -12.57 -24.67
CA PRO A 62 -13.74 -12.83 -23.73
C PRO A 62 -14.18 -12.44 -22.31
N PRO A 63 -14.02 -13.32 -21.32
CA PRO A 63 -14.40 -12.99 -19.96
C PRO A 63 -13.65 -11.76 -19.44
N VAL A 64 -14.37 -10.84 -18.82
CA VAL A 64 -13.82 -9.61 -18.25
C VAL A 64 -13.95 -9.66 -16.73
N LEU A 65 -12.83 -9.52 -16.03
CA LEU A 65 -12.76 -9.37 -14.58
C LEU A 65 -12.44 -7.92 -14.24
N VAL A 66 -13.46 -7.20 -13.79
CA VAL A 66 -13.29 -5.86 -13.22
C VAL A 66 -12.91 -6.02 -11.75
N TYR A 67 -11.76 -5.51 -11.33
CA TYR A 67 -11.27 -5.70 -9.95
C TYR A 67 -10.88 -4.36 -9.29
N PRO A 68 -11.00 -4.25 -7.95
CA PRO A 68 -10.66 -3.02 -7.25
C PRO A 68 -9.15 -2.77 -7.32
N VAL A 69 -8.76 -1.54 -7.68
CA VAL A 69 -7.37 -1.10 -7.48
C VAL A 69 -7.10 -0.89 -5.99
N ALA A 70 -5.92 -1.31 -5.52
CA ALA A 70 -5.49 -1.07 -4.15
C ALA A 70 -5.54 0.44 -3.86
N ARG A 71 -6.48 0.85 -3.02
CA ARG A 71 -6.72 2.25 -2.70
C ARG A 71 -5.67 2.72 -1.70
N THR A 72 -4.78 3.62 -2.11
CA THR A 72 -4.24 4.60 -1.15
C THR A 72 -5.41 5.51 -0.74
N HIS A 73 -5.61 5.65 0.57
CA HIS A 73 -6.79 6.24 1.20
C HIS A 73 -6.95 7.76 0.92
N HIS A 74 -7.11 8.23 -0.32
CA HIS A 74 -7.44 9.65 -0.63
C HIS A 74 -7.55 10.00 -2.13
N TRP A 75 -7.54 9.05 -3.07
CA TRP A 75 -7.45 9.37 -4.51
C TRP A 75 -8.61 10.23 -5.07
N TRP A 76 -9.78 10.24 -4.42
CA TRP A 76 -10.95 11.03 -4.82
C TRP A 76 -11.09 12.38 -4.11
N LEU A 77 -10.27 12.65 -3.09
CA LEU A 77 -10.28 13.94 -2.43
C LEU A 77 -9.49 14.92 -3.30
N PRO A 78 -9.96 16.16 -3.49
CA PRO A 78 -9.09 17.21 -4.01
C PRO A 78 -7.79 17.18 -3.20
N GLN A 79 -6.64 17.19 -3.86
CA GLN A 79 -5.37 17.42 -3.17
C GLN A 79 -5.48 18.80 -2.53
N GLN A 80 -5.94 18.85 -1.28
CA GLN A 80 -5.86 20.04 -0.48
C GLN A 80 -4.37 20.37 -0.41
N ALA A 81 -3.99 21.60 -0.76
CA ALA A 81 -2.62 22.07 -0.67
C ALA A 81 -2.08 21.64 0.70
N GLY A 82 -1.22 20.63 0.69
CA GLY A 82 -0.90 19.92 1.92
C GLY A 82 -0.33 20.92 2.91
N ALA A 83 -0.84 20.88 4.13
CA ALA A 83 -0.33 21.72 5.19
C ALA A 83 1.12 21.28 5.39
N GLY A 84 2.07 22.05 4.86
CA GLY A 84 3.43 21.55 4.62
C GLY A 84 4.14 21.01 5.87
N PRO A 85 5.39 20.55 5.75
CA PRO A 85 6.10 19.78 6.79
C PRO A 85 6.03 20.37 8.22
N ARG A 86 5.92 21.69 8.34
CA ARG A 86 5.77 22.41 9.61
C ARG A 86 4.48 22.06 10.36
N THR A 87 3.38 21.77 9.67
CA THR A 87 2.08 21.46 10.28
C THR A 87 2.08 20.09 10.94
N LEU A 88 2.67 19.08 10.29
CA LEU A 88 2.86 17.77 10.89
C LEU A 88 3.72 17.86 12.16
N GLY A 89 4.79 18.66 12.11
CA GLY A 89 5.63 18.94 13.27
C GLY A 89 4.89 19.66 14.42
N ARG A 90 3.79 20.37 14.16
CA ARG A 90 2.92 20.94 15.21
C ARG A 90 1.96 19.91 15.81
N LEU A 91 1.49 18.96 15.00
CA LEU A 91 0.56 17.92 15.42
C LEU A 91 1.25 16.86 16.29
N ILE A 92 2.37 16.33 15.79
CA ILE A 92 3.09 15.23 16.41
C ILE A 92 4.47 15.64 16.93
N GLY A 93 4.83 16.92 16.93
CA GLY A 93 6.16 17.36 17.36
C GLY A 93 7.22 17.17 16.25
N GLN A 94 8.19 18.09 16.22
CA GLN A 94 9.16 18.20 15.12
C GLN A 94 10.02 16.95 14.95
N GLY A 95 10.55 16.39 16.05
CA GLY A 95 11.40 15.19 15.98
C GLY A 95 10.66 13.95 15.47
N ARG A 96 9.43 13.72 15.94
CA ARG A 96 8.59 12.60 15.46
C ARG A 96 8.18 12.77 14.00
N ALA A 97 7.85 14.00 13.59
CA ALA A 97 7.54 14.31 12.19
C ALA A 97 8.75 14.07 11.28
N ALA A 98 9.96 14.50 11.68
CA ALA A 98 11.18 14.27 10.92
C ALA A 98 11.52 12.78 10.81
N VAL A 99 11.38 12.02 11.90
CA VAL A 99 11.60 10.55 11.87
C VAL A 99 10.55 9.85 11.01
N LEU A 100 9.27 10.24 11.08
CA LEU A 100 8.22 9.66 10.24
C LEU A 100 8.45 9.94 8.76
N GLN A 101 8.91 11.14 8.40
CA GLN A 101 9.30 11.49 7.02
C GLN A 101 10.52 10.67 6.54
N ALA A 102 11.55 10.55 7.38
CA ALA A 102 12.73 9.75 7.05
C ALA A 102 12.43 8.24 6.88
N LEU A 103 11.31 7.79 7.44
CA LEU A 103 10.79 6.42 7.33
C LEU A 103 9.90 6.19 6.11
N GLU A 104 9.65 7.18 5.24
CA GLU A 104 8.73 7.03 4.11
C GLU A 104 9.04 5.79 3.24
N ASP A 105 10.32 5.54 2.96
CA ASP A 105 10.80 4.36 2.21
C ASP A 105 11.18 3.17 3.11
N GLY A 106 10.90 3.25 4.42
CA GLY A 106 11.35 2.32 5.44
C GLY A 106 12.87 2.36 5.67
N GLY A 107 13.32 1.67 6.71
CA GLY A 107 14.76 1.52 6.97
C GLY A 107 15.10 1.08 8.38
N THR A 108 16.37 0.77 8.59
CA THR A 108 16.93 0.49 9.91
C THR A 108 17.03 1.76 10.75
N THR A 109 17.15 1.61 12.07
CA THR A 109 17.36 2.75 12.99
C THR A 109 18.53 3.64 12.54
N SER A 110 19.65 3.06 12.10
CA SER A 110 20.84 3.80 11.68
C SER A 110 20.66 4.54 10.35
N GLU A 111 19.94 3.94 9.39
CA GLU A 111 19.64 4.60 8.11
C GLU A 111 18.69 5.78 8.32
N VAL A 112 17.68 5.61 9.17
CA VAL A 112 16.72 6.65 9.52
C VAL A 112 17.41 7.78 10.29
N ALA A 113 18.32 7.45 11.20
CA ALA A 113 19.12 8.43 11.93
C ALA A 113 19.91 9.34 10.97
N ARG A 114 20.56 8.73 9.98
CA ARG A 114 21.28 9.45 8.92
C ARG A 114 20.35 10.35 8.09
N ARG A 115 19.18 9.85 7.68
CA ARG A 115 18.22 10.64 6.88
C ARG A 115 17.59 11.79 7.66
N ALA A 116 17.27 11.57 8.93
CA ALA A 116 16.65 12.56 9.81
C ALA A 116 17.64 13.55 10.45
N GLY A 117 18.96 13.30 10.34
CA GLY A 117 19.99 14.15 10.95
C GLY A 117 20.02 14.10 12.48
N VAL A 118 19.64 12.96 13.08
CA VAL A 118 19.59 12.76 14.54
C VAL A 118 20.28 11.46 14.94
N THR A 119 20.46 11.21 16.24
CA THR A 119 21.13 9.99 16.72
C THR A 119 20.24 8.75 16.63
N SER A 120 20.83 7.55 16.58
CA SER A 120 20.10 6.28 16.62
C SER A 120 19.27 6.09 17.90
N ALA A 121 19.71 6.68 19.02
CA ALA A 121 18.94 6.68 20.26
C ALA A 121 17.66 7.51 20.12
N THR A 122 17.77 8.72 19.58
CA THR A 122 16.63 9.61 19.27
C THR A 122 15.65 8.95 18.30
N VAL A 123 16.15 8.29 17.26
CA VAL A 123 15.30 7.53 16.33
C VAL A 123 14.56 6.42 17.05
N SER A 124 15.25 5.62 17.86
CA SER A 124 14.64 4.50 18.58
C SER A 124 13.52 4.97 19.51
N GLU A 125 13.72 6.10 20.19
CA GLU A 125 12.71 6.73 21.04
C GLU A 125 11.49 7.18 20.22
N HIS A 126 11.69 7.93 19.14
CA HIS A 126 10.60 8.42 18.31
C HIS A 126 9.86 7.29 17.60
N VAL A 127 10.56 6.28 17.09
CA VAL A 127 9.97 5.09 16.48
C VAL A 127 9.12 4.31 17.48
N ARG A 128 9.55 4.19 18.73
CA ARG A 128 8.74 3.55 19.78
C ARG A 128 7.40 4.27 19.95
N ILE A 129 7.43 5.60 20.10
CA ILE A 129 6.22 6.42 20.28
C ILE A 129 5.32 6.35 19.03
N LEU A 130 5.90 6.46 17.83
CA LEU A 130 5.17 6.36 16.57
C LEU A 130 4.53 4.97 16.38
N ARG A 131 5.20 3.91 16.82
CA ARG A 131 4.70 2.54 16.79
C ARG A 131 3.55 2.34 17.78
N GLU A 132 3.68 2.86 19.00
CA GLU A 132 2.60 2.89 20.00
C GLU A 132 1.36 3.64 19.50
N ALA A 133 1.56 4.69 18.70
CA ALA A 133 0.50 5.44 18.04
C ALA A 133 -0.02 4.78 16.74
N GLY A 134 0.49 3.61 16.36
CA GLY A 134 0.09 2.89 15.14
C GLY A 134 0.55 3.54 13.82
N LEU A 135 1.49 4.47 13.86
CA LEU A 135 2.02 5.19 12.67
C LEU A 135 3.18 4.45 12.01
N THR A 136 3.89 3.61 12.75
CA THR A 136 4.99 2.78 12.24
C THR A 136 4.85 1.33 12.72
N ALA A 137 5.44 0.41 11.97
CA ALA A 137 5.60 -0.99 12.34
C ALA A 137 7.08 -1.38 12.22
N SER A 138 7.47 -2.42 12.94
CA SER A 138 8.82 -2.99 12.87
C SER A 138 8.73 -4.41 12.33
N VAL A 139 9.52 -4.72 11.32
CA VAL A 139 9.61 -6.06 10.71
C VAL A 139 11.05 -6.54 10.86
N ARG A 140 11.21 -7.78 11.33
CA ARG A 140 12.53 -8.40 11.41
C ARG A 140 12.88 -9.00 10.06
N ASP A 141 13.93 -8.47 9.44
CA ASP A 141 14.54 -9.02 8.22
C ASP A 141 15.90 -9.61 8.57
N ARG A 142 15.94 -10.95 8.66
CA ARG A 142 17.11 -11.72 9.09
C ARG A 142 17.66 -11.21 10.44
N ASN A 143 18.86 -10.63 10.42
CA ASN A 143 19.55 -10.13 11.61
C ASN A 143 19.28 -8.64 11.88
N THR A 144 18.37 -8.01 11.13
CA THR A 144 18.14 -6.57 11.15
C THR A 144 16.66 -6.28 11.41
N VAL A 145 16.37 -5.17 12.09
CA VAL A 145 15.00 -4.66 12.25
C VAL A 145 14.80 -3.49 11.31
N LEU A 146 13.82 -3.61 10.42
CA LEU A 146 13.34 -2.55 9.56
C LEU A 146 12.12 -1.90 10.19
N HIS A 147 12.10 -0.58 10.21
CA HIS A 147 10.93 0.21 10.56
C HIS A 147 10.28 0.70 9.28
N VAL A 148 8.96 0.55 9.19
CA VAL A 148 8.18 0.96 8.03
C VAL A 148 6.96 1.76 8.50
N PRO A 149 6.49 2.73 7.71
CA PRO A 149 5.27 3.46 8.03
C PRO A 149 4.07 2.54 7.81
N THR A 150 3.07 2.64 8.67
CA THR A 150 1.79 1.95 8.45
C THR A 150 0.98 2.70 7.38
N PRO A 151 -0.14 2.14 6.89
CA PRO A 151 -1.05 2.89 6.03
C PRO A 151 -1.53 4.22 6.65
N LEU A 152 -1.71 4.27 7.97
CA LEU A 152 -2.04 5.50 8.69
C LEU A 152 -0.87 6.50 8.67
N GLY A 153 0.36 6.05 8.93
CA GLY A 153 1.56 6.87 8.84
C GLY A 153 1.77 7.47 7.44
N LEU A 154 1.60 6.65 6.39
CA LEU A 154 1.68 7.11 4.99
C LEU A 154 0.56 8.11 4.64
N SER A 155 -0.64 7.92 5.16
CA SER A 155 -1.76 8.85 4.95
C SER A 155 -1.47 10.21 5.59
N LEU A 156 -0.90 10.23 6.79
CA LEU A 156 -0.47 11.47 7.45
C LEU A 156 0.63 12.18 6.68
N LEU A 157 1.64 11.45 6.18
CA LEU A 157 2.70 12.02 5.35
C LEU A 157 2.12 12.63 4.06
N SER A 158 1.24 11.89 3.38
CA SER A 158 0.61 12.33 2.13
C SER A 158 -0.23 13.60 2.33
N ALA A 159 -0.99 13.67 3.43
CA ALA A 159 -1.81 14.83 3.77
C ALA A 159 -1.00 16.09 4.16
N ASN A 160 0.29 15.92 4.52
CA ASN A 160 1.17 17.00 4.98
C ASN A 160 2.39 17.21 4.06
N ARG A 161 2.38 16.64 2.85
CA ARG A 161 3.39 16.97 1.84
C ARG A 161 3.24 18.45 1.45
N PRO A 162 4.34 19.17 1.23
CA PRO A 162 4.25 20.51 0.66
C PRO A 162 3.55 20.42 -0.70
N GLY A 163 2.51 21.24 -0.90
CA GLY A 163 2.01 21.51 -2.26
C GLY A 163 3.14 22.15 -3.06
N GLY A 164 3.38 21.63 -4.27
CA GLY A 164 4.34 22.19 -5.22
C GLY A 164 3.93 23.57 -5.73
#